data_AF-A0A946WGQ3-F1
#
_entry.id   AF-A0A946WGQ3-F1
#
_cell.length_a   1.000
_cell.length_b   1.000
_cell.length_c   1.000
_cell.angle_alpha   90.00
_cell.angle_beta   90.00
_cell.angle_gamma   90.00
#
_symmetry.space_group_name_H-M   'P 1'
#
loop_
_entity.id
_entity.type
_entity.pdbx_description
1 polymer ?
#
loop_
_entity_poly.entity_id
_entity_poly.type
_entity_poly.pdbx_seq_one_letter_code
_entity_poly.pdbx_strand_id
1 'polypeptide(L)'
;MISKKLIGLIFFIFSIIIAQPAGQEIKWLRVGNLRSWFSSLGSELESGRTGSDAQQQDGLAWPAQYKYQDCIAAKSMWIGTTNYLDPVYQIEFPYKVITVGTRNAGAYDEIMPYEWKMIGRFEHPLVLVDGDISTDNFYDDNVDEIDPNLFCDRMISNKLHSSIGVSIDRKIYAFSQQNHDNYYIYDYVFKNTGIINMDGDIL
;
A
#
# COMPACT_ATOMS: atom_id res chain seq x y z
N MET A 1 -11.03 -6.02 -46.25
CA MET A 1 -10.59 -4.63 -45.97
C MET A 1 -11.05 -4.25 -44.58
N ILE A 2 -10.12 -4.05 -43.64
CA ILE A 2 -10.46 -3.59 -42.30
C ILE A 2 -10.89 -2.12 -42.39
N SER A 3 -12.07 -1.79 -41.86
CA SER A 3 -12.61 -0.43 -41.86
C SER A 3 -11.71 0.51 -41.07
N LYS A 4 -11.49 1.74 -41.55
CA LYS A 4 -10.75 2.80 -40.81
C LYS A 4 -11.36 3.06 -39.42
N LYS A 5 -12.67 2.85 -39.25
CA LYS A 5 -13.35 2.94 -37.95
C LYS A 5 -12.98 1.79 -37.01
N LEU A 6 -12.77 0.58 -37.55
CA LEU A 6 -12.34 -0.59 -36.77
C LEU A 6 -10.89 -0.44 -36.32
N ILE A 7 -10.02 0.14 -37.17
CA ILE A 7 -8.63 0.48 -36.80
C ILE A 7 -8.63 1.53 -35.67
N GLY A 8 -9.44 2.59 -35.78
CA GLY A 8 -9.56 3.60 -34.72
C GLY A 8 -10.06 3.04 -33.39
N LEU A 9 -11.04 2.12 -33.44
CA LEU A 9 -11.53 1.43 -32.24
C LEU A 9 -10.47 0.52 -31.60
N ILE A 10 -9.68 -0.19 -32.41
CA ILE A 10 -8.58 -1.04 -31.91
C ILE A 10 -7.49 -0.18 -31.24
N PHE A 11 -7.12 0.96 -31.83
CA PHE A 11 -6.17 1.89 -31.22
C PHE A 11 -6.71 2.50 -29.91
N PHE A 12 -8.00 2.83 -29.86
CA PHE A 12 -8.64 3.32 -28.65
C PHE A 12 -8.65 2.25 -27.53
N ILE A 13 -9.01 1.00 -27.86
CA ILE A 13 -8.98 -0.12 -26.92
C ILE A 13 -7.55 -0.42 -26.44
N PHE A 14 -6.56 -0.40 -27.34
CA PHE A 14 -5.14 -0.55 -26.95
C PHE A 14 -4.63 0.59 -26.06
N SER A 15 -5.10 1.83 -26.27
CA SER A 15 -4.73 2.96 -25.40
C SER A 15 -5.30 2.84 -23.98
N ILE A 16 -6.44 2.17 -23.82
CA ILE A 16 -7.02 1.87 -22.49
C ILE A 16 -6.23 0.75 -21.81
N ILE A 17 -5.72 -0.23 -22.56
CA ILE A 17 -4.93 -1.35 -22.01
C ILE A 17 -3.54 -0.89 -21.54
N ILE A 18 -2.96 0.16 -22.13
CA ILE A 18 -1.64 0.71 -21.75
C ILE A 18 -1.73 1.69 -20.55
N ALA A 19 -2.93 2.01 -20.06
CA ALA A 19 -3.14 3.08 -19.07
C ALA A 19 -3.23 2.61 -17.61
N GLN A 20 -2.83 1.38 -17.28
CA GLN A 20 -2.60 1.01 -15.88
C GLN A 20 -1.12 0.68 -15.69
N PRO A 21 -0.29 1.57 -15.10
CA PRO A 21 0.63 1.01 -14.14
C PRO A 21 -0.25 0.23 -13.15
N ALA A 22 0.16 -0.96 -12.77
CA ALA A 22 -0.42 -1.66 -11.63
C ALA A 22 -0.58 -0.63 -10.51
N GLY A 23 -1.79 -0.11 -10.33
CA GLY A 23 -2.02 0.99 -9.42
C GLY A 23 -1.62 0.47 -8.06
N GLN A 24 -0.66 1.12 -7.41
CA GLN A 24 -0.35 0.80 -6.02
C GLN A 24 -1.66 0.80 -5.27
N GLU A 25 -2.09 -0.35 -4.76
CA GLU A 25 -3.32 -0.41 -4.01
C GLU A 25 -3.08 0.33 -2.70
N ILE A 26 -3.86 1.36 -2.43
CA ILE A 26 -3.74 2.14 -1.21
C ILE A 26 -4.97 1.99 -0.35
N LYS A 27 -4.77 2.11 0.96
CA LYS A 27 -5.83 2.16 1.96
C LYS A 27 -5.55 3.29 2.94
N TRP A 28 -6.60 4.02 3.30
CA TRP A 28 -6.52 5.10 4.26
C TRP A 28 -6.88 4.61 5.66
N LEU A 29 -6.01 4.81 6.64
CA LEU A 29 -6.43 4.79 8.04
C LEU A 29 -6.86 6.20 8.41
N ARG A 30 -8.14 6.37 8.73
CA ARG A 30 -8.73 7.67 9.10
C ARG A 30 -9.39 7.58 10.47
N VAL A 31 -8.58 7.56 11.52
CA VAL A 31 -9.04 7.43 12.91
C VAL A 31 -8.82 8.73 13.69
N GLY A 32 -9.90 9.29 14.21
CA GLY A 32 -9.86 10.58 14.92
C GLY A 32 -9.29 11.69 14.03
N ASN A 33 -8.29 12.38 14.57
CA ASN A 33 -7.62 13.51 13.94
C ASN A 33 -6.33 13.11 13.20
N LEU A 34 -5.92 11.83 13.22
CA LEU A 34 -4.75 11.33 12.50
C LEU A 34 -5.21 10.55 11.29
N ARG A 35 -4.67 10.91 10.12
CA ARG A 35 -5.04 10.28 8.85
C ARG A 35 -3.79 10.02 8.02
N SER A 36 -3.67 8.82 7.48
CA SER A 36 -2.60 8.50 6.54
C SER A 36 -3.07 7.43 5.57
N TRP A 37 -2.56 7.51 4.35
CA TRP A 37 -2.64 6.41 3.40
C TRP A 37 -1.47 5.45 3.62
N PHE A 38 -1.66 4.22 3.15
CA PHE A 38 -0.67 3.15 3.18
C PHE A 38 -0.70 2.40 1.86
N SER A 39 0.46 2.00 1.37
CA SER A 39 0.59 1.30 0.08
C SER A 39 0.67 -0.20 0.29
N SER A 40 0.05 -0.99 -0.59
CA SER A 40 0.19 -2.44 -0.58
C SER A 40 1.62 -2.91 -0.77
N LEU A 41 2.53 -2.07 -1.30
CA LEU A 41 3.94 -2.40 -1.51
C LEU A 41 4.79 -2.46 -0.24
N GLY A 42 4.22 -2.25 0.95
CA GLY A 42 4.97 -2.33 2.21
C GLY A 42 5.62 -1.01 2.67
N SER A 43 5.64 0.01 1.81
CA SER A 43 6.10 1.37 2.15
C SER A 43 5.42 2.44 1.31
N GLU A 44 5.40 3.68 1.81
CA GLU A 44 4.66 4.80 1.23
C GLU A 44 5.59 5.73 0.43
N LEU A 45 5.64 5.53 -0.89
CA LEU A 45 6.47 6.30 -1.81
C LEU A 45 6.05 7.76 -1.88
N GLU A 46 6.98 8.63 -2.27
CA GLU A 46 6.81 10.08 -2.27
C GLU A 46 5.62 10.55 -3.12
N SER A 47 5.49 10.05 -4.34
CA SER A 47 4.35 10.31 -5.22
C SER A 47 3.38 9.11 -5.26
N GLY A 48 3.42 8.22 -4.25
CA GLY A 48 2.82 6.88 -4.34
C GLY A 48 1.30 6.86 -4.35
N ARG A 49 0.63 7.74 -3.58
CA ARG A 49 -0.84 7.73 -3.50
C ARG A 49 -1.53 8.11 -4.81
N THR A 50 -1.02 9.14 -5.50
CA THR A 50 -1.69 9.72 -6.67
C THR A 50 -0.90 9.59 -7.97
N GLY A 51 0.36 9.17 -7.90
CA GLY A 51 1.31 9.21 -9.01
C GLY A 51 1.72 10.61 -9.43
N SER A 52 1.28 11.67 -8.73
CA SER A 52 1.55 13.06 -9.09
C SER A 52 2.67 13.66 -8.27
N ASP A 53 3.71 14.16 -8.95
CA ASP A 53 4.81 14.89 -8.32
C ASP A 53 4.40 16.21 -7.65
N ALA A 54 3.21 16.74 -7.98
CA ALA A 54 2.67 17.90 -7.28
C ALA A 54 2.18 17.56 -5.85
N GLN A 55 2.08 16.28 -5.49
CA GLN A 55 1.48 15.77 -4.25
C GLN A 55 2.47 14.92 -3.44
N GLN A 56 3.74 15.32 -3.43
CA GLN A 56 4.86 14.58 -2.83
C GLN A 56 4.91 14.60 -1.29
N GLN A 57 4.13 15.48 -0.65
CA GLN A 57 4.03 15.60 0.81
C GLN A 57 2.60 15.25 1.21
N ASP A 58 2.37 13.97 1.45
CA ASP A 58 1.03 13.41 1.51
C ASP A 58 0.99 12.24 2.49
N GLY A 59 0.09 12.33 3.45
CA GLY A 59 -0.06 11.35 4.51
C GLY A 59 0.50 11.82 5.85
N LEU A 60 0.29 10.98 6.85
CA LEU A 60 0.55 11.31 8.26
C LEU A 60 0.05 12.72 8.65
N ALA A 61 -1.17 13.07 8.26
CA ALA A 61 -1.73 14.36 8.55
C ALA A 61 -2.17 14.47 10.01
N TRP A 62 -1.69 15.50 10.72
CA TRP A 62 -2.06 15.81 12.10
C TRP A 62 -2.00 17.33 12.35
N PRO A 63 -3.11 18.01 12.73
CA PRO A 63 -4.48 17.52 12.82
C PRO A 63 -5.13 17.45 11.44
N ALA A 64 -5.60 16.27 11.03
CA ALA A 64 -6.09 16.01 9.67
C ALA A 64 -7.44 16.69 9.32
N GLN A 65 -8.03 17.45 10.26
CA GLN A 65 -9.21 18.27 9.99
C GLN A 65 -8.85 19.53 9.19
N TYR A 66 -7.59 19.98 9.27
CA TYR A 66 -7.12 21.15 8.56
C TYR A 66 -6.41 20.75 7.26
N LYS A 67 -6.44 21.65 6.28
CA LYS A 67 -5.72 21.45 5.02
C LYS A 67 -4.21 21.57 5.26
N TYR A 68 -3.43 20.86 4.45
CA TYR A 68 -1.96 20.95 4.39
C TYR A 68 -1.28 20.65 5.74
N GLN A 69 -1.73 19.60 6.42
CA GLN A 69 -1.13 19.11 7.67
C GLN A 69 -0.31 17.83 7.47
N ASP A 70 -0.15 17.38 6.22
CA ASP A 70 0.70 16.27 5.85
C ASP A 70 2.14 16.55 6.28
N CYS A 71 2.74 15.63 7.02
CA CYS A 71 4.09 15.78 7.57
C CYS A 71 5.06 14.68 7.13
N ILE A 72 4.68 13.94 6.10
CA ILE A 72 5.51 12.90 5.51
C ILE A 72 5.75 13.18 4.03
N ALA A 73 6.99 13.01 3.60
CA ALA A 73 7.33 13.00 2.19
C ALA A 73 7.31 11.55 1.67
N ALA A 74 8.09 10.66 2.30
CA ALA A 74 8.09 9.25 1.94
C ALA A 74 8.45 8.37 3.15
N LYS A 75 8.03 7.12 3.09
CA LYS A 75 8.61 5.98 3.80
C LYS A 75 9.14 5.00 2.78
N SER A 76 10.26 4.39 3.10
CA SER A 76 10.83 3.38 2.22
C SER A 76 11.55 2.30 3.01
N MET A 77 11.74 1.15 2.38
CA MET A 77 12.21 -0.08 3.00
C MET A 77 13.35 -0.65 2.16
N TRP A 78 14.43 -1.06 2.82
CA TRP A 78 15.56 -1.73 2.18
C TRP A 78 15.92 -2.96 2.99
N ILE A 79 16.11 -4.08 2.32
CA ILE A 79 16.51 -5.35 2.95
C ILE A 79 17.74 -5.86 2.19
N GLY A 80 18.81 -6.09 2.94
CA GLY A 80 20.08 -6.58 2.40
C GLY A 80 20.36 -8.01 2.83
N THR A 81 21.03 -8.76 1.96
CA THR A 81 21.61 -10.07 2.26
C THR A 81 22.99 -10.21 1.63
N THR A 82 23.72 -11.23 2.04
CA THR A 82 25.06 -11.56 1.54
C THR A 82 25.08 -12.95 0.92
N ASN A 83 26.03 -13.20 0.01
CA ASN A 83 26.24 -14.52 -0.62
C ASN A 83 24.96 -15.03 -1.30
N TYR A 84 24.32 -14.16 -2.07
CA TYR A 84 23.03 -14.44 -2.70
C TYR A 84 23.24 -15.03 -4.09
N LEU A 85 22.89 -16.29 -4.27
CA LEU A 85 22.82 -16.91 -5.59
C LEU A 85 21.54 -16.43 -6.29
N ASP A 86 21.70 -15.55 -7.27
CA ASP A 86 20.56 -14.99 -7.97
C ASP A 86 20.02 -15.99 -9.00
N PRO A 87 18.75 -16.42 -8.88
CA PRO A 87 18.18 -17.47 -9.73
C PRO A 87 17.91 -16.98 -11.17
N VAL A 88 17.89 -15.67 -11.42
CA VAL A 88 17.72 -15.10 -12.77
C VAL A 88 19.07 -15.08 -13.49
N TYR A 89 20.10 -14.57 -12.82
CA TYR A 89 21.42 -14.41 -13.43
C TYR A 89 22.31 -15.64 -13.31
N GLN A 90 21.98 -16.59 -12.42
CA GLN A 90 22.78 -17.78 -12.12
C GLN A 90 24.22 -17.44 -11.67
N ILE A 91 24.36 -16.32 -10.93
CA ILE A 91 25.62 -15.87 -10.34
C ILE A 91 25.43 -15.51 -8.87
N GLU A 92 26.50 -15.65 -8.09
CA GLU A 92 26.52 -15.24 -6.70
C GLU A 92 26.87 -13.76 -6.58
N PHE A 93 25.99 -13.01 -5.92
CA PHE A 93 26.25 -11.64 -5.51
C PHE A 93 26.75 -11.64 -4.07
N PRO A 94 27.96 -11.10 -3.79
CA PRO A 94 28.45 -10.96 -2.42
C PRO A 94 27.52 -10.14 -1.53
N TYR A 95 26.84 -9.16 -2.12
CA TYR A 95 25.83 -8.30 -1.47
C TYR A 95 24.66 -8.09 -2.44
N LYS A 96 23.44 -8.32 -1.95
CA LYS A 96 22.20 -8.02 -2.69
C LYS A 96 21.30 -7.19 -1.79
N VAL A 97 20.70 -6.14 -2.34
CA VAL A 97 19.72 -5.30 -1.65
C VAL A 97 18.49 -5.21 -2.53
N ILE A 98 17.33 -5.32 -1.90
CA ILE A 98 16.03 -5.00 -2.49
C ILE A 98 15.43 -3.78 -1.82
N THR A 99 14.53 -3.10 -2.50
CA THR A 99 13.94 -1.86 -2.02
C THR A 99 12.49 -1.65 -2.42
N VAL A 100 11.75 -1.03 -1.50
CA VAL A 100 10.66 -0.12 -1.85
C VAL A 100 11.26 1.26 -1.66
N GLY A 101 11.72 1.90 -2.73
CA GLY A 101 12.44 3.18 -2.67
C GLY A 101 11.49 4.36 -2.51
N THR A 102 12.03 5.56 -2.40
CA THR A 102 11.22 6.79 -2.29
C THR A 102 10.41 7.08 -3.56
N ARG A 103 10.87 6.62 -4.73
CA ARG A 103 10.28 6.95 -6.05
C ARG A 103 9.87 5.74 -6.89
N ASN A 104 10.35 4.56 -6.55
CA ASN A 104 10.10 3.35 -7.33
C ASN A 104 10.06 2.12 -6.44
N ALA A 105 9.32 1.10 -6.87
CA ALA A 105 9.25 -0.19 -6.23
C ALA A 105 8.86 -1.27 -7.26
N GLY A 106 9.58 -2.39 -7.27
CA GLY A 106 9.28 -3.54 -8.12
C GLY A 106 8.17 -4.41 -7.54
N ALA A 107 6.90 -4.10 -7.84
CA ALA A 107 5.74 -4.82 -7.31
C ALA A 107 5.62 -6.29 -7.77
N TYR A 108 6.33 -6.65 -8.84
CA TYR A 108 6.21 -7.96 -9.51
C TYR A 108 7.42 -8.87 -9.31
N ASP A 109 8.56 -8.29 -8.99
CA ASP A 109 9.87 -8.94 -9.09
C ASP A 109 10.83 -8.57 -7.95
N GLU A 110 10.43 -7.67 -7.05
CA GLU A 110 11.27 -7.22 -5.93
C GLU A 110 10.56 -7.36 -4.58
N ILE A 111 9.40 -6.71 -4.44
CA ILE A 111 8.54 -6.74 -3.26
C ILE A 111 7.11 -6.98 -3.75
N MET A 112 6.59 -8.18 -3.52
CA MET A 112 5.39 -8.68 -4.16
C MET A 112 4.27 -8.89 -3.13
N PRO A 113 3.27 -7.99 -3.06
CA PRO A 113 2.15 -8.15 -2.15
C PRO A 113 1.25 -9.30 -2.59
N TYR A 114 0.86 -10.15 -1.65
CA TYR A 114 -0.11 -11.22 -1.86
C TYR A 114 -1.31 -11.16 -0.91
N GLU A 115 -1.25 -10.32 0.12
CA GLU A 115 -2.39 -9.98 0.97
C GLU A 115 -2.42 -8.48 1.24
N TRP A 116 -3.58 -7.88 1.05
CA TRP A 116 -3.85 -6.47 1.33
C TRP A 116 -5.29 -6.30 1.81
N LYS A 117 -5.47 -6.11 3.12
CA LYS A 117 -6.79 -5.97 3.75
C LYS A 117 -6.79 -4.92 4.84
N MET A 118 -7.93 -4.27 5.04
CA MET A 118 -8.27 -3.49 6.21
C MET A 118 -9.41 -4.17 6.95
N ILE A 119 -9.14 -4.46 8.22
CA ILE A 119 -10.11 -4.99 9.17
C ILE A 119 -10.50 -3.86 10.11
N GLY A 120 -11.79 -3.62 10.28
CA GLY A 120 -12.33 -2.60 11.16
C GLY A 120 -13.09 -3.22 12.32
N ARG A 121 -13.04 -2.58 13.50
CA ARG A 121 -13.90 -2.99 14.62
C ARG A 121 -15.39 -2.77 14.31
N PHE A 122 -15.68 -1.75 13.51
CA PHE A 122 -17.00 -1.32 13.10
C PHE A 122 -16.88 -0.52 11.79
N GLU A 123 -17.98 -0.40 11.04
CA GLU A 123 -18.03 0.38 9.80
C GLU A 123 -17.77 1.87 10.01
N HIS A 124 -17.37 2.60 8.97
CA HIS A 124 -17.25 4.05 9.08
C HIS A 124 -18.63 4.68 9.35
N PRO A 125 -18.72 5.79 10.12
CA PRO A 125 -19.98 6.46 10.34
C PRO A 125 -20.47 7.12 9.04
N LEU A 126 -21.74 6.86 8.68
CA LEU A 126 -22.42 7.57 7.60
C LEU A 126 -22.95 8.91 8.12
N VAL A 127 -22.40 10.02 7.62
CA VAL A 127 -22.83 11.38 7.98
C VAL A 127 -23.52 12.01 6.78
N LEU A 128 -24.79 12.40 6.99
CA LEU A 128 -25.62 13.04 5.98
C LEU A 128 -26.02 14.46 6.44
N VAL A 129 -25.94 15.43 5.54
CA VAL A 129 -26.47 16.79 5.71
C VAL A 129 -27.39 17.06 4.53
N ASP A 130 -28.64 17.41 4.82
CA ASP A 130 -29.69 17.63 3.81
C ASP A 130 -29.89 16.46 2.82
N GLY A 131 -29.53 15.24 3.25
CA GLY A 131 -29.61 14.02 2.44
C GLY A 131 -28.33 13.67 1.69
N ASP A 132 -27.32 14.54 1.70
CA ASP A 132 -26.06 14.35 0.98
C ASP A 132 -24.93 13.85 1.90
N ILE A 133 -24.07 12.97 1.35
CA ILE A 133 -22.88 12.45 2.04
C ILE A 133 -21.95 13.62 2.35
N SER A 134 -21.63 13.79 3.64
CA SER A 134 -20.93 14.96 4.16
C SER A 134 -19.54 14.64 4.72
N THR A 135 -19.02 13.44 4.45
CA THR A 135 -17.67 13.02 4.88
C THR A 135 -17.00 12.16 3.81
N ASP A 136 -15.71 12.41 3.58
CA ASP A 136 -14.90 11.60 2.65
C ASP A 136 -14.65 10.18 3.17
N ASN A 137 -14.94 9.88 4.45
CA ASN A 137 -14.78 8.53 5.00
C ASN A 137 -15.60 7.49 4.22
N PHE A 138 -16.72 7.90 3.60
CA PHE A 138 -17.50 7.03 2.73
C PHE A 138 -16.69 6.48 1.55
N TYR A 139 -15.72 7.24 1.05
CA TYR A 139 -14.89 6.86 -0.09
C TYR A 139 -13.50 6.37 0.32
N ASP A 140 -12.99 6.82 1.47
CA ASP A 140 -11.60 6.56 1.88
C ASP A 140 -11.45 5.47 2.95
N ASP A 141 -12.39 5.36 3.91
CA ASP A 141 -12.34 4.37 5.01
C ASP A 141 -13.07 3.09 4.60
N ASN A 142 -12.51 2.43 3.56
CA ASN A 142 -13.03 1.19 3.00
C ASN A 142 -12.51 -0.02 3.77
N VAL A 143 -13.35 -0.53 4.67
CA VAL A 143 -13.10 -1.74 5.45
C VAL A 143 -13.49 -2.98 4.65
N ASP A 144 -12.60 -3.97 4.54
CA ASP A 144 -12.88 -5.23 3.83
C ASP A 144 -13.57 -6.26 4.73
N GLU A 145 -13.31 -6.20 6.04
CA GLU A 145 -13.81 -7.15 7.02
C GLU A 145 -14.10 -6.45 8.36
N ILE A 146 -15.24 -6.78 8.97
CA ILE A 146 -15.64 -6.27 10.27
C ILE A 146 -15.43 -7.33 11.34
N ASP A 147 -14.56 -7.05 12.30
CA ASP A 147 -14.35 -7.87 13.50
C ASP A 147 -14.65 -7.03 14.76
N PRO A 148 -15.83 -7.17 15.38
CA PRO A 148 -16.18 -6.46 16.60
C PRO A 148 -15.23 -6.69 17.78
N ASN A 149 -14.44 -7.77 17.77
CA ASN A 149 -13.47 -8.09 18.82
C ASN A 149 -12.06 -7.56 18.52
N LEU A 150 -11.86 -6.82 17.43
CA LEU A 150 -10.57 -6.24 17.08
C LEU A 150 -10.07 -5.31 18.20
N PHE A 151 -8.86 -5.54 18.69
CA PHE A 151 -8.29 -4.78 19.82
C PHE A 151 -7.92 -3.32 19.48
N CYS A 152 -7.92 -2.96 18.19
CA CYS A 152 -7.75 -1.60 17.65
C CYS A 152 -9.01 -1.21 16.84
N ASP A 153 -9.09 0.03 16.36
CA ASP A 153 -10.29 0.51 15.63
C ASP A 153 -10.25 0.14 14.14
N ARG A 154 -9.05 0.17 13.57
CA ARG A 154 -8.74 -0.28 12.21
C ARG A 154 -7.38 -0.98 12.22
N MET A 155 -7.23 -2.02 11.42
CA MET A 155 -5.97 -2.73 11.20
C MET A 155 -5.78 -2.96 9.70
N ILE A 156 -4.64 -2.55 9.16
CA ILE A 156 -4.20 -3.04 7.85
C ILE A 156 -3.40 -4.32 8.06
N SER A 157 -3.75 -5.38 7.35
CA SER A 157 -2.96 -6.61 7.19
C SER A 157 -2.34 -6.62 5.79
N ASN A 158 -1.03 -6.67 5.73
CA ASN A 158 -0.28 -6.64 4.48
C ASN A 158 0.81 -7.68 4.47
N LYS A 159 0.69 -8.67 3.59
CA LYS A 159 1.70 -9.71 3.44
C LYS A 159 2.37 -9.63 2.08
N LEU A 160 3.68 -9.76 2.12
CA LEU A 160 4.56 -9.57 0.97
C LEU A 160 5.55 -10.72 0.87
N HIS A 161 5.88 -11.09 -0.36
CA HIS A 161 7.09 -11.81 -0.67
C HIS A 161 8.16 -10.83 -1.13
N SER A 162 9.41 -11.26 -1.06
CA SER A 162 10.53 -10.51 -1.60
C SER A 162 11.39 -11.41 -2.46
N SER A 163 12.04 -10.84 -3.47
CA SER A 163 12.84 -11.64 -4.41
C SER A 163 14.10 -12.26 -3.81
N ILE A 164 14.48 -11.88 -2.58
CA ILE A 164 15.60 -12.48 -1.83
C ILE A 164 15.14 -13.57 -0.84
N GLY A 165 13.90 -14.05 -0.92
CA GLY A 165 13.42 -15.17 -0.11
C GLY A 165 12.86 -14.80 1.27
N VAL A 166 12.62 -13.50 1.53
CA VAL A 166 12.02 -13.04 2.79
C VAL A 166 10.52 -12.78 2.60
N SER A 167 9.69 -13.43 3.40
CA SER A 167 8.28 -13.07 3.57
C SER A 167 8.13 -12.03 4.67
N ILE A 168 7.29 -11.03 4.43
CA ILE A 168 7.05 -9.91 5.33
C ILE A 168 5.56 -9.91 5.70
N ASP A 169 5.25 -9.99 6.99
CA ASP A 169 3.92 -9.71 7.54
C ASP A 169 3.97 -8.32 8.19
N ARG A 170 3.32 -7.34 7.56
CA ARG A 170 3.19 -5.97 8.03
C ARG A 170 1.77 -5.76 8.52
N LYS A 171 1.62 -5.40 9.79
CA LYS A 171 0.35 -4.96 10.38
C LYS A 171 0.45 -3.51 10.84
N ILE A 172 -0.57 -2.73 10.53
CA ILE A 172 -0.65 -1.33 10.94
C ILE A 172 -1.95 -1.16 11.73
N TYR A 173 -1.81 -0.99 13.03
CA TYR A 173 -2.93 -0.85 13.96
C TYR A 173 -3.22 0.63 14.18
N ALA A 174 -4.48 1.01 14.10
CA ALA A 174 -4.96 2.36 14.29
C ALA A 174 -5.84 2.45 15.53
N PHE A 175 -5.54 3.41 16.38
CA PHE A 175 -6.29 3.66 17.61
C PHE A 175 -6.79 5.09 17.63
N SER A 176 -8.01 5.28 18.14
CA SER A 176 -8.64 6.54 18.48
C SER A 176 -9.42 6.34 19.78
N GLN A 177 -8.92 6.86 20.89
CA GLN A 177 -9.55 6.71 22.19
C GLN A 177 -9.42 8.01 23.02
N GLN A 178 -9.98 8.01 24.22
CA GLN A 178 -10.06 9.22 25.05
C GLN A 178 -8.81 9.55 25.88
N ASN A 179 -7.91 8.61 26.18
CA ASN A 179 -6.79 8.83 27.12
C ASN A 179 -5.45 9.23 26.45
N HIS A 180 -5.30 9.00 25.16
CA HIS A 180 -4.09 9.19 24.35
C HIS A 180 -4.45 9.49 22.87
N ASP A 181 -5.63 10.06 22.63
CA ASP A 181 -6.11 10.55 21.35
C ASP A 181 -6.03 9.49 20.25
N ASN A 182 -5.13 9.63 19.27
CA ASN A 182 -4.97 8.66 18.18
C ASN A 182 -3.52 8.44 17.78
N TYR A 183 -3.20 7.23 17.31
CA TYR A 183 -1.84 6.86 16.90
C TYR A 183 -1.87 5.58 16.05
N TYR A 184 -0.77 5.34 15.36
CA TYR A 184 -0.52 4.09 14.64
C TYR A 184 0.56 3.27 15.35
N ILE A 185 0.37 1.97 15.43
CA ILE A 185 1.44 1.01 15.76
C ILE A 185 1.73 0.21 14.49
N TYR A 186 3.02 0.17 14.14
CA TYR A 186 3.52 -0.63 13.03
C TYR A 186 4.18 -1.89 13.60
N ASP A 187 3.75 -3.04 13.11
CA ASP A 187 4.29 -4.35 13.47
C ASP A 187 4.76 -5.03 12.19
N TYR A 188 6.00 -5.48 12.20
CA TYR A 188 6.66 -6.09 11.07
C TYR A 188 7.31 -7.40 11.51
N VAL A 189 6.96 -8.49 10.85
CA VAL A 189 7.63 -9.78 11.00
C VAL A 189 8.30 -10.14 9.68
N PHE A 190 9.62 -10.23 9.71
CA PHE A 190 10.43 -10.68 8.58
C PHE A 190 10.81 -12.15 8.80
N LYS A 191 10.46 -13.01 7.85
CA LYS A 191 10.77 -14.44 7.90
C LYS A 191 11.48 -14.86 6.64
N ASN A 192 12.65 -15.48 6.78
CA ASN A 192 13.28 -16.18 5.67
C ASN A 192 12.45 -17.45 5.37
N THR A 193 11.77 -17.44 4.24
CA THR A 193 10.95 -18.57 3.74
C THR A 193 11.56 -19.20 2.50
N GLY A 194 12.54 -18.55 1.89
CA GLY A 194 13.13 -18.93 0.60
C GLY A 194 12.25 -18.60 -0.60
N ILE A 195 11.01 -18.11 -0.39
CA ILE A 195 10.06 -17.83 -1.48
C ILE A 195 10.46 -16.57 -2.23
N ILE A 196 10.72 -16.69 -3.53
CA ILE A 196 11.27 -15.61 -4.38
C ILE A 196 10.27 -15.00 -5.37
N ASN A 197 9.07 -15.56 -5.49
CA ASN A 197 8.04 -15.06 -6.40
C ASN A 197 6.63 -15.30 -5.85
N MET A 198 5.63 -14.85 -6.61
CA MET A 198 4.21 -14.99 -6.26
C MET A 198 3.67 -16.42 -6.38
N ASP A 199 4.33 -17.28 -7.16
CA ASP A 199 3.94 -18.68 -7.35
C ASP A 199 4.39 -19.56 -6.17
N GLY A 200 5.25 -19.02 -5.29
CA GLY A 200 5.77 -19.74 -4.13
C GLY A 200 7.04 -20.54 -4.41
N ASP A 201 7.74 -20.26 -5.53
CA ASP A 201 9.00 -20.92 -5.84
C ASP A 201 10.07 -20.58 -4.80
N ILE A 202 10.91 -21.56 -4.48
CA ILE A 202 11.91 -21.49 -3.40
C ILE A 202 13.33 -21.58 -3.98
N LEU A 203 14.25 -20.80 -3.40
CA LEU A 203 15.70 -20.88 -3.61
C LEU A 203 16.34 -22.13 -3.00
#